data_AF-A0A6P0YLB1-F1
#
_entry.id   AF-A0A6P0YLB1-F1
#
_cell.length_a   1.000
_cell.length_b   1.000
_cell.length_c   1.000
_cell.angle_alpha   90.00
_cell.angle_beta   90.00
_cell.angle_gamma   90.00
#
_symmetry.space_group_name_H-M   'P 1'
#
loop_
_entity.id
_entity.type
_entity.pdbx_description
1 polymer ?
#
loop_
_entity_poly.entity_id
_entity_poly.type
_entity_poly.pdbx_seq_one_letter_code
_entity_poly.pdbx_strand_id
1 'polypeptide(L)'
;MELVEEVNKIVGIKIKETLTPGQVMKEGLGFCAYPLFFTSSVFVKTPERVEAIAMIMGLCLLVYNLAQRKLRQELAKFDDGIRNQVNKITNKPTMRWVFQMFQSVHLVIMNGQKLGSNLTDKRQKIVKYLGKSCSQYYLII
;
A
#
# COMPACT_ATOMS: atom_id res chain seq x y z
N MET A 1 19.95 1.89 -17.49
CA MET A 1 20.22 0.78 -16.57
C MET A 1 19.12 0.79 -15.55
N GLU A 2 18.25 -0.22 -15.63
CA GLU A 2 17.09 -0.32 -14.74
C GLU A 2 17.56 -0.62 -13.31
N LEU A 3 16.82 -0.15 -12.30
CA LEU A 3 17.06 -0.44 -10.89
C LEU A 3 17.33 -1.94 -10.62
N VAL A 4 16.70 -2.80 -11.42
CA VAL A 4 16.84 -4.25 -11.40
C VAL A 4 18.25 -4.71 -11.79
N GLU A 5 18.90 -4.07 -12.76
CA GLU A 5 20.26 -4.44 -13.21
C GLU A 5 21.33 -4.08 -12.18
N GLU A 6 21.19 -2.94 -11.49
CA GLU A 6 22.15 -2.50 -10.46
C GLU A 6 22.05 -3.38 -9.20
N VAL A 7 20.82 -3.72 -8.77
CA VAL A 7 20.57 -4.70 -7.69
C VAL A 7 21.20 -6.06 -8.04
N ASN A 8 21.03 -6.52 -9.28
CA ASN A 8 21.61 -7.80 -9.72
C ASN A 8 23.15 -7.81 -9.69
N LYS A 9 23.78 -6.65 -9.88
CA LYS A 9 25.24 -6.50 -9.89
C LYS A 9 25.85 -6.49 -8.47
N ILE A 10 25.16 -5.87 -7.50
CA ILE A 10 25.61 -5.74 -6.11
C ILE A 10 25.38 -7.03 -5.32
N VAL A 11 24.25 -7.72 -5.55
CA VAL A 11 23.86 -8.91 -4.77
C VAL A 11 24.58 -10.18 -5.25
N GLY A 12 25.38 -10.11 -6.32
CA GLY A 12 26.14 -11.27 -6.82
C GLY A 12 25.24 -12.42 -7.28
N ILE A 13 24.03 -12.12 -7.74
CA ILE A 13 23.08 -13.13 -8.18
C ILE A 13 23.57 -13.69 -9.51
N LYS A 14 24.02 -14.95 -9.49
CA LYS A 14 24.28 -15.74 -10.70
C LYS A 14 23.09 -15.57 -11.65
N ILE A 15 23.38 -15.29 -12.92
CA ILE A 15 22.49 -14.93 -14.06
C ILE A 15 21.31 -15.90 -14.33
N LYS A 16 21.04 -16.90 -13.47
CA LYS A 16 19.97 -17.89 -13.64
C LYS A 16 18.74 -17.71 -12.75
N GLU A 17 18.68 -16.72 -11.88
CA GLU A 17 17.51 -16.49 -11.03
C GLU A 17 16.84 -15.14 -11.34
N THR A 18 16.45 -14.93 -12.59
CA THR A 18 15.40 -13.96 -12.89
C THR A 18 14.11 -14.47 -12.25
N LEU A 19 13.85 -14.02 -11.01
CA LEU A 19 12.57 -14.27 -10.34
C LEU A 19 11.46 -13.70 -11.23
N THR A 20 10.64 -14.59 -11.78
CA THR A 20 9.48 -14.16 -12.56
C THR A 20 8.59 -13.27 -11.69
N PRO A 21 7.87 -12.29 -12.25
CA PRO A 21 6.96 -11.43 -11.48
C PRO A 21 5.98 -12.23 -10.60
N GLY A 22 5.60 -13.43 -11.05
CA GLY A 22 4.79 -14.38 -10.30
C GLY A 22 5.48 -15.00 -9.08
N GLN A 23 6.79 -15.25 -9.12
CA GLN A 23 7.58 -15.72 -7.97
C GLN A 23 7.79 -14.60 -6.94
N VAL A 24 8.13 -13.39 -7.39
CA VAL A 24 8.25 -12.21 -6.51
C VAL A 24 6.93 -11.96 -5.75
N MET A 25 5.79 -12.15 -6.41
CA MET A 25 4.47 -12.04 -5.79
C MET A 25 4.16 -13.14 -4.77
N LYS A 26 4.68 -14.36 -4.95
CA LYS A 26 4.52 -15.48 -4.01
C LYS A 26 5.39 -15.34 -2.77
N GLU A 27 6.60 -14.82 -2.93
CA GLU A 27 7.58 -14.60 -1.84
C GLU A 27 7.29 -13.34 -1.01
N GLY A 28 6.11 -12.73 -1.14
CA GLY A 28 5.72 -11.53 -0.38
C GLY A 28 6.40 -10.22 -0.84
N LEU A 29 7.27 -10.28 -1.85
CA LEU A 29 7.96 -9.13 -2.45
C LEU A 29 7.19 -8.50 -3.61
N GLY A 30 6.01 -9.01 -3.95
CA GLY A 30 5.15 -8.48 -5.02
C GLY A 30 4.84 -7.00 -4.84
N PHE A 31 4.89 -6.50 -3.59
CA PHE A 31 4.81 -5.09 -3.28
C PHE A 31 5.90 -4.25 -3.98
N CYS A 32 7.15 -4.70 -3.93
CA CYS A 32 8.29 -4.00 -4.50
C CYS A 32 8.27 -3.99 -6.03
N ALA A 33 7.61 -4.96 -6.64
CA ALA A 33 7.46 -5.07 -8.09
C ALA A 33 6.20 -4.37 -8.63
N TYR A 34 5.35 -3.75 -7.79
CA TYR A 34 4.13 -3.12 -8.28
C TYR A 34 4.42 -1.76 -8.95
N PRO A 35 3.85 -1.50 -10.15
CA PRO A 35 4.02 -0.24 -10.87
C PRO A 35 3.47 0.98 -10.13
N LEU A 36 2.61 0.77 -9.11
CA LEU A 36 2.12 1.84 -8.24
C LEU A 36 3.21 2.50 -7.40
N PHE A 37 4.33 1.81 -7.15
CA PHE A 37 5.47 2.33 -6.40
C PHE A 37 6.54 2.94 -7.30
N PHE A 38 6.26 3.08 -8.61
CA PHE A 38 7.14 3.73 -9.58
C PHE A 38 8.54 3.10 -9.67
N THR A 39 8.73 1.88 -9.16
CA THR A 39 10.03 1.21 -9.05
C THR A 39 10.66 0.90 -10.41
N SER A 40 9.84 0.71 -11.43
CA SER A 40 10.27 0.62 -12.83
C SER A 40 10.63 1.98 -13.46
N SER A 41 10.24 3.10 -12.86
CA SER A 41 10.46 4.45 -13.38
C SER A 41 11.52 5.27 -12.62
N VAL A 42 11.95 4.81 -11.44
CA VAL A 42 13.06 5.45 -10.74
C VAL A 42 14.37 4.94 -11.35
N PHE A 43 14.93 5.69 -12.29
CA PHE A 43 16.27 5.42 -12.80
C PHE A 43 17.31 5.81 -11.75
N VAL A 44 17.70 4.84 -10.94
CA VAL A 44 18.74 5.02 -9.93
C VAL A 44 20.09 4.70 -10.55
N LYS A 45 20.98 5.70 -10.61
CA LYS A 45 22.29 5.60 -11.27
C LYS A 45 23.44 5.13 -10.37
N THR A 46 23.23 5.06 -9.06
CA THR A 46 24.29 4.71 -8.10
C THR A 46 23.81 3.64 -7.11
N PRO A 47 24.69 2.70 -6.73
CA PRO A 47 24.35 1.57 -5.85
C PRO A 47 23.78 2.02 -4.50
N GLU A 48 24.32 3.09 -3.92
CA GLU A 48 23.90 3.64 -2.62
C GLU A 48 22.42 4.07 -2.62
N ARG A 49 21.96 4.66 -3.72
CA ARG A 49 20.56 5.10 -3.86
C ARG A 49 19.61 3.91 -4.02
N VAL A 50 20.09 2.82 -4.61
CA VAL A 50 19.32 1.58 -4.75
C VAL A 50 19.06 0.98 -3.38
N GLU A 51 20.10 0.90 -2.55
CA GLU A 51 20.01 0.41 -1.17
C GLU A 51 19.08 1.27 -0.32
N ALA A 52 19.20 2.60 -0.43
CA ALA A 52 18.32 3.53 0.27
C ALA A 52 16.85 3.34 -0.11
N ILE A 53 16.55 3.21 -1.41
CA ILE A 53 15.18 2.97 -1.90
C ILE A 53 14.67 1.60 -1.44
N ALA A 54 15.51 0.55 -1.51
CA ALA A 54 15.14 -0.79 -1.03
C ALA A 54 14.79 -0.77 0.46
N MET A 55 15.54 -0.03 1.28
CA MET A 55 15.26 0.14 2.71
C MET A 55 13.91 0.85 2.94
N ILE A 56 13.65 1.95 2.24
CA ILE A 56 12.39 2.70 2.32
C ILE A 56 11.21 1.80 1.89
N MET A 57 11.36 1.06 0.79
CA MET A 57 10.34 0.14 0.29
C MET A 57 10.06 -0.99 1.28
N GLY A 58 11.09 -1.55 1.92
CA GLY A 58 10.96 -2.54 2.97
C GLY A 58 10.20 -2.00 4.19
N LEU A 59 10.51 -0.77 4.62
CA LEU A 59 9.81 -0.10 5.70
C LEU A 59 8.34 0.14 5.35
N CYS A 60 8.06 0.62 4.14
CA CYS A 60 6.70 0.76 3.63
C CYS A 60 5.96 -0.57 3.66
N LEU A 61 6.57 -1.66 3.18
CA LEU A 61 5.98 -3.00 3.19
C LEU A 61 5.64 -3.46 4.61
N LEU A 62 6.51 -3.19 5.59
CA LEU A 62 6.25 -3.50 6.99
C LEU A 62 5.00 -2.76 7.50
N VAL A 63 4.92 -1.44 7.27
CA VAL A 63 3.78 -0.61 7.68
C VAL A 63 2.48 -1.11 7.01
N TYR A 64 2.53 -1.47 5.73
CA TYR A 64 1.38 -2.02 5.00
C TYR A 64 0.91 -3.35 5.59
N ASN A 65 1.83 -4.24 5.93
CA ASN A 65 1.51 -5.54 6.53
C ASN A 65 0.89 -5.38 7.91
N LEU A 66 1.43 -4.48 8.74
CA LEU A 66 0.87 -4.16 10.06
C LEU A 66 -0.53 -3.58 9.95
N ALA A 67 -0.75 -2.60 9.07
CA ALA A 67 -2.06 -2.01 8.83
C ALA A 67 -3.07 -3.05 8.30
N GLN A 68 -2.65 -3.90 7.36
CA GLN A 68 -3.49 -4.98 6.82
C GLN A 68 -3.89 -5.97 7.91
N ARG A 69 -2.94 -6.39 8.76
CA ARG A 69 -3.19 -7.31 9.87
C ARG A 69 -4.18 -6.69 10.86
N LYS A 70 -3.97 -5.44 11.26
CA LYS A 70 -4.88 -4.72 12.16
C LYS A 70 -6.29 -4.64 11.58
N LEU A 71 -6.43 -4.21 10.33
CA LEU A 71 -7.74 -4.09 9.68
C LEU A 71 -8.48 -5.43 9.60
N ARG A 72 -7.78 -6.52 9.23
CA ARG A 72 -8.38 -7.86 9.18
C ARG A 72 -8.81 -8.37 10.55
N GLN A 73 -8.04 -8.07 11.60
CA GLN A 73 -8.41 -8.42 12.98
C GLN A 73 -9.67 -7.70 13.41
N GLU A 74 -9.78 -6.40 13.14
CA GLU A 74 -10.99 -5.64 13.47
C GLU A 74 -12.20 -6.12 12.66
N LEU A 75 -12.06 -6.33 11.35
CA LEU A 75 -13.14 -6.89 10.53
C LEU A 75 -13.61 -8.26 11.01
N ALA A 76 -12.69 -9.13 11.46
CA ALA A 76 -13.04 -10.43 12.00
C ALA A 76 -13.77 -10.34 13.35
N LYS A 77 -13.44 -9.37 14.21
CA LYS A 77 -14.14 -9.16 15.49
C LYS A 77 -15.59 -8.72 15.31
N PHE A 78 -15.86 -7.92 14.28
CA PHE A 78 -17.20 -7.40 13.99
C PHE A 78 -17.97 -8.22 12.94
N ASP A 79 -17.44 -9.38 12.53
CA ASP A 79 -17.94 -10.23 11.43
C ASP A 79 -18.36 -9.43 10.17
N ASP A 80 -17.51 -8.47 9.81
CA ASP A 80 -17.78 -7.53 8.73
C ASP A 80 -16.79 -7.69 7.57
N GLY A 81 -17.14 -7.13 6.42
CA GLY A 81 -16.31 -7.23 5.23
C GLY A 81 -16.30 -5.97 4.38
N ILE A 82 -15.20 -5.81 3.66
CA ILE A 82 -15.01 -4.74 2.68
C ILE A 82 -15.29 -5.32 1.30
N ARG A 83 -15.93 -4.54 0.42
CA ARG A 83 -16.11 -4.95 -0.98
C ARG A 83 -14.77 -4.96 -1.70
N ASN A 84 -14.48 -6.05 -2.40
CA ASN A 84 -13.30 -6.15 -3.27
C ASN A 84 -13.53 -5.44 -4.63
N GLN A 85 -12.53 -5.50 -5.52
CA GLN A 85 -12.60 -4.92 -6.87
C GLN A 85 -13.78 -5.45 -7.71
N VAL A 86 -14.21 -6.69 -7.45
CA VAL A 86 -15.34 -7.35 -8.12
C VAL A 86 -16.64 -7.16 -7.30
N ASN A 87 -16.66 -6.17 -6.39
CA ASN A 87 -17.81 -5.80 -5.57
C ASN A 87 -18.32 -6.90 -4.60
N LYS A 88 -17.56 -7.99 -4.40
CA LYS A 88 -17.86 -9.05 -3.43
C LYS A 88 -17.34 -8.68 -2.05
N ILE A 89 -18.10 -8.98 -1.01
CA ILE A 89 -17.70 -8.73 0.39
C ILE A 89 -16.59 -9.71 0.76
N THR A 90 -15.50 -9.21 1.34
CA THR A 90 -14.40 -10.02 1.86
C THR A 90 -13.92 -9.51 3.22
N ASN A 91 -13.65 -10.44 4.12
CA ASN A 91 -13.03 -10.20 5.43
C ASN A 91 -11.49 -10.17 5.37
N LYS A 92 -10.90 -10.42 4.19
CA LYS A 92 -9.44 -10.43 3.97
C LYS A 92 -9.00 -9.36 2.95
N PRO A 93 -9.38 -8.08 3.10
CA PRO A 93 -8.94 -7.03 2.18
C PRO A 93 -7.41 -6.90 2.21
N THR A 94 -6.84 -6.44 1.10
CA THR A 94 -5.43 -6.02 1.04
C THR A 94 -5.33 -4.52 1.32
N MET A 95 -4.26 -4.08 1.98
CA MET A 95 -4.15 -2.65 2.30
C MET A 95 -3.97 -1.79 1.05
N ARG A 96 -3.36 -2.36 0.01
CA ARG A 96 -3.32 -1.77 -1.32
C ARG A 96 -4.71 -1.44 -1.86
N TRP A 97 -5.65 -2.38 -1.79
CA TRP A 97 -7.02 -2.15 -2.25
C TRP A 97 -7.71 -1.05 -1.44
N VAL A 98 -7.50 -1.03 -0.13
CA VAL A 98 -8.00 0.02 0.74
C VAL A 98 -7.47 1.38 0.27
N PHE A 99 -6.16 1.55 0.07
CA PHE A 99 -5.63 2.82 -0.42
C PHE A 99 -6.21 3.25 -1.77
N GLN A 100 -6.42 2.31 -2.71
CA GLN A 100 -7.10 2.63 -3.98
C GLN A 100 -8.50 3.20 -3.78
N MET A 101 -9.28 2.66 -2.83
CA MET A 101 -10.59 3.22 -2.52
C MET A 101 -10.52 4.65 -1.98
N PHE A 102 -9.40 5.08 -1.39
CA PHE A 102 -9.20 6.41 -0.83
C PHE A 102 -8.51 7.40 -1.79
N GLN A 103 -8.06 6.98 -2.98
CA GLN A 103 -7.37 7.87 -3.94
C GLN A 103 -8.20 9.08 -4.37
N SER A 104 -9.53 9.00 -4.30
CA SER A 104 -10.45 10.07 -4.67
C SER A 104 -10.98 10.87 -3.48
N VAL A 105 -10.40 10.71 -2.29
CA VAL A 105 -10.76 11.49 -1.09
C VAL A 105 -9.88 12.73 -1.07
N HIS A 106 -10.51 13.90 -1.06
CA HIS A 106 -9.81 15.18 -1.12
C HIS A 106 -10.23 16.07 0.04
N LEU A 107 -9.29 16.84 0.58
CA LEU A 107 -9.58 17.90 1.53
C LEU A 107 -9.88 19.18 0.74
N VAL A 108 -11.07 19.74 0.94
CA VAL A 108 -11.50 20.99 0.30
C VAL A 108 -11.63 22.06 1.38
N ILE A 109 -11.14 23.26 1.11
CA ILE A 109 -11.29 24.40 2.01
C ILE A 109 -12.26 25.38 1.35
N MET A 110 -13.43 25.56 1.95
CA MET A 110 -14.43 26.54 1.52
C MET A 110 -14.74 27.47 2.67
N ASN A 111 -14.64 28.78 2.43
CA ASN A 111 -14.94 29.83 3.42
C ASN A 111 -14.21 29.62 4.77
N GLY A 112 -12.94 29.17 4.72
CA GLY A 112 -12.13 28.89 5.91
C GLY A 112 -12.43 27.57 6.62
N GLN A 113 -13.46 26.82 6.20
CA GLN A 113 -13.80 25.52 6.76
C GLN A 113 -13.18 24.38 5.93
N LYS A 114 -12.58 23.40 6.63
CA LYS A 114 -12.01 22.19 6.04
C LYS A 114 -13.08 21.11 5.92
N LEU A 115 -13.37 20.67 4.69
CA LEU A 115 -14.36 19.65 4.38
C LEU A 115 -13.70 18.46 3.67
N GLY A 116 -14.04 17.24 4.08
CA GLY A 116 -13.64 16.03 3.38
C GLY A 116 -14.56 15.74 2.19
N SER A 117 -14.09 15.93 0.97
CA SER A 117 -14.81 15.56 -0.24
C SER A 117 -14.72 14.05 -0.49
N ASN A 118 -15.84 13.48 -0.98
CA ASN A 118 -15.94 12.07 -1.37
C ASN A 118 -15.78 11.06 -0.22
N LEU A 119 -16.01 11.48 1.03
CA LEU A 119 -15.92 10.61 2.19
C LEU A 119 -17.26 9.87 2.46
N THR A 120 -17.60 8.92 1.58
CA THR A 120 -18.82 8.10 1.71
C THR A 120 -18.83 7.23 2.97
N ASP A 121 -20.02 6.80 3.41
CA ASP A 121 -20.21 5.97 4.62
C ASP A 121 -19.32 4.72 4.62
N LYS A 122 -19.14 4.11 3.45
CA LYS A 122 -18.25 2.95 3.26
C LYS A 122 -16.81 3.29 3.61
N ARG A 123 -16.30 4.44 3.14
CA ARG A 123 -14.94 4.91 3.43
C ARG A 123 -14.82 5.27 4.91
N GLN A 124 -15.81 5.97 5.48
CA GLN A 124 -15.82 6.30 6.91
C GLN A 124 -15.78 5.04 7.79
N LYS A 125 -16.55 4.00 7.44
CA LYS A 125 -16.56 2.71 8.15
C LYS A 125 -15.15 2.07 8.17
N ILE A 126 -14.46 2.10 7.03
CA ILE A 126 -13.08 1.58 6.94
C ILE A 126 -12.12 2.37 7.83
N VAL A 127 -12.20 3.71 7.84
CA VAL A 127 -11.36 4.54 8.71
C VAL A 127 -11.62 4.23 10.19
N LYS A 128 -12.88 4.03 10.59
CA LYS A 128 -13.23 3.67 11.96
C LYS A 128 -12.57 2.35 12.40
N TYR A 129 -12.50 1.34 11.53
CA TYR A 129 -11.78 0.08 11.82
C TYR A 129 -10.26 0.25 11.92
N LEU A 130 -9.66 1.24 11.25
CA LEU A 130 -8.23 1.53 11.40
C LEU A 130 -7.91 2.21 12.75
N GLY A 131 -8.93 2.84 13.37
CA GLY A 131 -8.90 3.38 14.72
C GLY A 131 -9.02 4.90 14.79
N LYS A 132 -9.20 5.42 16.01
CA LYS A 132 -9.50 6.84 16.28
C LYS A 132 -8.46 7.81 15.71
N SER A 133 -7.18 7.47 15.79
CA SER A 133 -6.11 8.30 15.23
C SER A 133 -6.25 8.48 13.72
N CYS A 134 -6.67 7.43 12.99
CA CYS A 134 -6.94 7.52 11.57
C CYS A 134 -8.19 8.36 11.28
N SER A 135 -9.25 8.21 12.08
CA SER A 135 -10.48 9.02 11.95
C SER A 135 -10.22 10.52 12.02
N GLN A 136 -9.35 10.95 12.94
CA GLN A 136 -8.99 12.36 13.11
C GLN A 136 -8.34 12.97 11.85
N TYR A 137 -7.52 12.22 11.12
CA TYR A 137 -6.93 12.69 9.86
C TYR A 137 -7.98 12.96 8.77
N TYR A 138 -9.11 12.25 8.80
CA TYR A 138 -10.22 12.43 7.87
C TYR A 138 -11.31 13.36 8.42
N LEU A 139 -11.05 14.07 9.53
CA LEU A 139 -12.03 14.93 10.21
C LEU A 139 -13.30 14.17 10.63
N ILE A 140 -13.18 12.86 10.87
CA ILE A 140 -14.25 12.02 11.41
C ILE A 140 -14.11 12.04 12.93
N ILE A 141 -15.14 12.56 13.60
CA ILE A 141 -15.24 12.64 15.07
C ILE A 141 -15.77 11.33 15.64
#